data_AF-Q08Z62-F1
#
_entry.id   AF-Q08Z62-F1
#
_cell.length_a   1.000
_cell.length_b   1.000
_cell.length_c   1.000
_cell.angle_alpha   90.00
_cell.angle_beta   90.00
_cell.angle_gamma   90.00
#
_symmetry.space_group_name_H-M   'P 1'
#
loop_
_entity.id
_entity.type
_entity.pdbx_description
1 polymer ?
#
loop_
_entity_poly.entity_id
_entity_poly.type
_entity_poly.pdbx_seq_one_letter_code
_entity_poly.pdbx_strand_id
1 'polypeptide(L)'
;MKAQGSEDVELQKSNILLIGPTGSGKTLLAQSLARFLNVPFTIADATSLTEAGYVGEDVENIIQNLLHNADYDVEKAARGIVYIDEIDKIARKGDTPSATRDVGGEGVQQALLKIIEGTRANVTPRGGKKYNQQEYVQVDTTNILFICGGAFHGIDGIIKRRVGEKGLGFGARITHREERSVGELLAMAEPEDLMKFGMIPEFIGRLPMVATLNDLKEDDLVIILTQPKNALVKQYQKLFEIEKVKLTFSKESLRAIAREAMRRNSGARGLRAIMEDAMLEVMYDVPFREGVKECKITENVITKHEPPQIIMEKMEKKTA
;
A
#
# COMPACT_ATOMS: atom_id res chain seq x y z
N MET A 1 -9.56 43.76 26.41
CA MET A 1 -10.40 43.64 25.20
C MET A 1 -10.54 42.16 24.89
N LYS A 2 -11.75 41.60 25.05
CA LYS A 2 -12.06 40.23 24.64
C LYS A 2 -12.11 40.22 23.11
N ALA A 3 -11.34 39.35 22.47
CA ALA A 3 -11.52 39.09 21.05
C ALA A 3 -12.90 38.42 20.87
N GLN A 4 -13.79 39.13 20.21
CA GLN A 4 -15.08 38.62 19.73
C GLN A 4 -14.83 37.66 18.56
N GLY A 5 -15.70 36.65 18.46
CA GLY A 5 -15.51 35.41 17.73
C GLY A 5 -15.18 35.55 16.24
N SER A 6 -14.35 34.64 15.77
CA SER A 6 -14.49 34.10 14.42
C SER A 6 -15.68 33.15 14.45
N GLU A 7 -16.60 33.36 13.52
CA GLU A 7 -17.76 32.51 13.23
C GLU A 7 -17.42 31.01 13.30
N ASP A 8 -18.34 30.18 13.79
CA ASP A 8 -18.24 28.71 13.82
C ASP A 8 -18.11 28.16 12.38
N VAL A 9 -16.91 28.20 11.83
CA VAL A 9 -16.59 27.59 10.54
C VAL A 9 -16.46 26.09 10.77
N GLU A 10 -17.47 25.33 10.33
CA GLU A 10 -17.40 23.87 10.31
C GLU A 10 -16.35 23.42 9.28
N LEU A 11 -15.27 22.82 9.79
CA LEU A 11 -14.22 22.25 8.95
C LEU A 11 -14.64 20.87 8.47
N GLN A 12 -14.62 20.68 7.15
CA GLN A 12 -14.80 19.35 6.55
C GLN A 12 -13.46 18.64 6.42
N LYS A 13 -13.45 17.33 6.67
CA LYS A 13 -12.28 16.48 6.41
C LYS A 13 -11.99 16.41 4.91
N SER A 14 -10.72 16.30 4.55
CA SER A 14 -10.28 16.08 3.17
C SER A 14 -9.77 14.66 3.02
N ASN A 15 -10.63 13.76 2.56
CA ASN A 15 -10.23 12.38 2.30
C ASN A 15 -9.23 12.31 1.14
N ILE A 16 -8.41 11.27 1.15
CA ILE A 16 -7.24 11.16 0.28
C ILE A 16 -7.41 10.01 -0.69
N LEU A 17 -7.07 10.25 -1.96
CA LEU A 17 -6.90 9.24 -2.99
C LEU A 17 -5.40 9.07 -3.29
N LEU A 18 -4.85 7.90 -2.97
CA LEU A 18 -3.50 7.48 -3.32
C LEU A 18 -3.50 6.71 -4.65
N ILE A 19 -2.91 7.31 -5.68
CA ILE A 19 -2.74 6.68 -6.99
C ILE A 19 -1.28 6.30 -7.16
N GLY A 20 -1.00 5.04 -7.48
CA GLY A 20 0.36 4.70 -7.91
C GLY A 20 0.62 3.20 -8.05
N PRO A 21 1.78 2.83 -8.59
CA PRO A 21 2.09 1.45 -8.96
C PRO A 21 1.96 0.44 -7.82
N THR A 22 1.80 -0.83 -8.17
CA THR A 22 1.84 -1.93 -7.18
C THR A 22 3.19 -1.96 -6.48
N GLY A 23 3.19 -2.09 -5.15
CA GLY A 23 4.44 -2.17 -4.38
C GLY A 23 5.17 -0.84 -4.18
N SER A 24 4.59 0.31 -4.54
CA SER A 24 5.13 1.66 -4.28
C SER A 24 5.01 2.13 -2.82
N GLY A 25 4.30 1.38 -1.97
CA GLY A 25 4.21 1.67 -0.53
C GLY A 25 2.95 2.39 -0.06
N LYS A 26 1.89 2.50 -0.88
CA LYS A 26 0.59 3.12 -0.50
C LYS A 26 0.07 2.69 0.89
N THR A 27 -0.09 1.38 1.09
CA THR A 27 -0.54 0.81 2.38
C THR A 27 0.43 1.13 3.52
N LEU A 28 1.74 1.07 3.27
CA LEU A 28 2.77 1.36 4.27
C LEU A 28 2.76 2.84 4.69
N LEU A 29 2.49 3.76 3.76
CA LEU A 29 2.36 5.20 4.06
C LEU A 29 1.17 5.44 4.99
N ALA A 30 0.00 4.90 4.65
CA ALA A 30 -1.20 5.03 5.47
C ALA A 30 -1.00 4.45 6.88
N GLN A 31 -0.44 3.24 6.97
CA GLN A 31 -0.14 2.59 8.25
C GLN A 31 0.91 3.37 9.07
N SER A 32 1.89 3.98 8.41
CA SER A 32 2.93 4.77 9.09
C SER A 32 2.39 6.11 9.59
N LEU A 33 1.50 6.76 8.83
CA LEU A 33 0.79 7.95 9.26
C LEU A 33 -0.05 7.66 10.52
N ALA A 34 -0.83 6.57 10.50
CA ALA A 34 -1.66 6.22 11.65
C ALA A 34 -0.83 5.91 12.91
N ARG A 35 0.27 5.17 12.76
CA ARG A 35 1.21 4.92 13.87
C ARG A 35 1.86 6.21 14.39
N PHE A 36 2.21 7.14 13.50
CA PHE A 36 2.79 8.42 13.87
C PHE A 36 1.80 9.30 14.64
N LEU A 37 0.54 9.33 14.20
CA LEU A 37 -0.55 10.06 14.86
C LEU A 37 -1.12 9.36 16.09
N ASN A 38 -0.76 8.08 16.31
CA ASN A 38 -1.26 7.24 17.40
C ASN A 38 -2.80 7.16 17.45
N VAL A 39 -3.41 6.92 16.29
CA VAL A 39 -4.87 6.78 16.13
C VAL A 39 -5.25 5.36 15.67
N PRO A 40 -6.46 4.89 15.97
CA PRO A 40 -6.95 3.60 15.46
C PRO A 40 -6.86 3.55 13.94
N PHE A 41 -6.50 2.38 13.41
CA PHE A 41 -6.29 2.17 11.98
C PHE A 41 -6.89 0.85 11.55
N THR A 42 -7.56 0.83 10.41
CA THR A 42 -8.01 -0.41 9.76
C THR A 42 -7.69 -0.38 8.28
N ILE A 43 -7.49 -1.57 7.72
CA ILE A 43 -7.31 -1.79 6.28
C ILE A 43 -8.52 -2.58 5.79
N ALA A 44 -9.13 -2.15 4.70
CA ALA A 44 -10.16 -2.88 3.97
C ALA A 44 -9.75 -3.04 2.50
N ASP A 45 -10.16 -4.13 1.88
CA ASP A 45 -9.99 -4.38 0.45
C ASP A 45 -11.32 -4.08 -0.25
N ALA A 46 -11.33 -3.17 -1.23
CA ALA A 46 -12.56 -2.83 -1.94
C ALA A 46 -13.18 -4.03 -2.68
N THR A 47 -12.38 -5.04 -3.06
CA THR A 47 -12.84 -6.21 -3.81
C THR A 47 -13.59 -7.23 -2.96
N SER A 48 -13.43 -7.22 -1.64
CA SER A 48 -14.18 -8.11 -0.74
C SER A 48 -15.59 -7.59 -0.43
N LEU A 49 -15.84 -6.31 -0.72
CA LEU A 49 -17.08 -5.62 -0.41
C LEU A 49 -18.16 -5.92 -1.43
N THR A 50 -19.41 -5.97 -0.97
CA THR A 50 -20.58 -6.01 -1.85
C THR A 50 -21.66 -5.07 -1.38
N GLU A 51 -22.60 -4.75 -2.27
CA GLU A 51 -23.78 -3.98 -1.89
C GLU A 51 -24.59 -4.73 -0.81
N ALA A 52 -25.15 -3.99 0.15
CA ALA A 52 -25.96 -4.56 1.22
C ALA A 52 -27.06 -5.51 0.68
N GLY A 53 -27.09 -6.72 1.23
CA GLY A 53 -28.04 -7.77 0.83
C GLY A 53 -27.48 -8.78 -0.19
N TYR A 54 -26.22 -8.66 -0.60
CA TYR A 54 -25.52 -9.64 -1.43
C TYR A 54 -24.49 -10.47 -0.63
N VAL A 55 -23.96 -11.54 -1.23
CA VAL A 55 -22.93 -12.38 -0.62
C VAL A 55 -21.58 -11.65 -0.70
N GLY A 56 -21.05 -11.22 0.43
CA GLY A 56 -19.76 -10.53 0.56
C GLY A 56 -19.64 -9.80 1.90
N GLU A 57 -18.60 -8.98 2.05
CA GLU A 57 -18.40 -8.14 3.23
C GLU A 57 -19.21 -6.83 3.12
N ASP A 58 -19.92 -6.47 4.19
CA ASP A 58 -20.71 -5.23 4.27
C ASP A 58 -19.80 -4.05 4.59
N VAL A 59 -20.10 -2.84 4.09
CA VAL A 59 -19.22 -1.67 4.31
C VAL A 59 -19.13 -1.27 5.79
N GLU A 60 -20.15 -1.59 6.58
CA GLU A 60 -20.18 -1.38 8.03
C GLU A 60 -19.15 -2.23 8.78
N ASN A 61 -18.70 -3.37 8.22
CA ASN A 61 -17.65 -4.19 8.82
C ASN A 61 -16.32 -3.43 8.89
N ILE A 62 -16.07 -2.50 7.97
CA ILE A 62 -14.89 -1.62 8.02
C ILE A 62 -14.89 -0.80 9.31
N ILE A 63 -16.05 -0.22 9.66
CA ILE A 63 -16.20 0.57 10.89
C ILE A 63 -16.14 -0.32 12.12
N GLN A 64 -16.70 -1.54 12.05
CA GLN A 64 -16.58 -2.53 13.11
C GLN A 64 -15.10 -2.90 13.40
N ASN A 65 -14.31 -3.13 12.35
CA ASN A 65 -12.89 -3.44 12.48
C ASN A 65 -12.11 -2.25 13.05
N LEU A 66 -12.45 -1.02 12.66
CA LEU A 66 -11.86 0.19 13.25
C LEU A 66 -12.20 0.31 14.74
N LEU A 67 -13.46 0.07 15.13
CA LEU A 67 -13.91 0.10 16.52
C LEU A 67 -13.21 -0.98 17.35
N HIS A 68 -13.03 -2.19 16.80
CA HIS A 68 -12.23 -3.24 17.42
C HIS A 68 -10.79 -2.79 17.66
N ASN A 69 -10.15 -2.16 16.67
CA ASN A 69 -8.78 -1.64 16.79
C ASN A 69 -8.67 -0.40 17.69
N ALA A 70 -9.81 0.16 18.12
CA ALA A 70 -9.92 1.21 19.12
C ALA A 70 -10.26 0.65 20.52
N ASP A 71 -10.14 -0.66 20.75
CA ASP A 71 -10.54 -1.35 21.99
C ASP A 71 -12.00 -1.07 22.37
N TYR A 72 -12.87 -0.94 21.36
CA TYR A 72 -14.29 -0.60 21.49
C TYR A 72 -14.60 0.80 22.04
N ASP A 73 -13.62 1.70 21.99
CA ASP A 73 -13.77 3.11 22.33
C ASP A 73 -14.31 3.90 21.11
N VAL A 74 -15.58 4.33 21.20
CA VAL A 74 -16.28 5.05 20.12
C VAL A 74 -15.63 6.40 19.82
N GLU A 75 -15.17 7.14 20.83
CA GLU A 75 -14.58 8.46 20.63
C GLU A 75 -13.22 8.36 19.93
N LYS A 76 -12.43 7.34 20.27
CA LYS A 76 -11.18 7.04 19.56
C LYS A 76 -11.44 6.57 18.13
N ALA A 77 -12.39 5.67 17.92
CA ALA A 77 -12.74 5.16 16.60
C ALA A 77 -13.19 6.29 15.65
N ALA A 78 -13.97 7.25 16.15
CA ALA A 78 -14.44 8.41 15.39
C ALA A 78 -13.31 9.36 14.93
N ARG A 79 -12.09 9.20 15.46
CA ARG A 79 -10.87 9.94 15.06
C ARG A 79 -9.84 9.04 14.38
N GLY A 80 -10.24 7.83 14.00
CA GLY A 80 -9.38 6.84 13.37
C GLY A 80 -9.13 7.11 11.88
N ILE A 81 -8.32 6.24 11.29
CA ILE A 81 -8.00 6.23 9.87
C ILE A 81 -8.45 4.91 9.25
N VAL A 82 -9.17 4.98 8.14
CA VAL A 82 -9.56 3.84 7.32
C VAL A 82 -8.76 3.90 6.02
N TYR A 83 -7.99 2.86 5.72
CA TYR A 83 -7.37 2.67 4.40
C TYR A 83 -8.17 1.64 3.60
N ILE A 84 -8.63 2.02 2.41
CA ILE A 84 -9.34 1.13 1.48
C ILE A 84 -8.43 0.88 0.29
N ASP A 85 -7.90 -0.33 0.14
CA ASP A 85 -7.05 -0.71 -1.00
C ASP A 85 -7.89 -1.18 -2.20
N GLU A 86 -7.25 -1.27 -3.36
CA GLU A 86 -7.83 -1.79 -4.60
C GLU A 86 -9.10 -1.07 -5.09
N ILE A 87 -9.28 0.21 -4.77
CA ILE A 87 -10.47 0.97 -5.21
C ILE A 87 -10.57 1.12 -6.74
N ASP A 88 -9.48 0.92 -7.48
CA ASP A 88 -9.50 0.86 -8.94
C ASP A 88 -10.23 -0.37 -9.49
N LYS A 89 -10.46 -1.41 -8.67
CA LYS A 89 -11.11 -2.66 -9.09
C LYS A 89 -12.63 -2.60 -9.04
N ILE A 90 -13.19 -1.65 -8.29
CA ILE A 90 -14.63 -1.39 -8.21
C ILE A 90 -15.09 -0.34 -9.22
N ALA A 91 -14.21 0.12 -10.11
CA ALA A 91 -14.56 0.98 -11.23
C ALA A 91 -15.52 0.26 -12.18
N ARG A 92 -16.52 0.98 -12.70
CA ARG A 92 -17.48 0.42 -13.66
C ARG A 92 -16.77 0.02 -14.95
N LYS A 93 -17.23 -1.07 -15.58
CA LYS A 93 -16.70 -1.52 -16.87
C LYS A 93 -17.49 -0.87 -18.02
N GLY A 94 -17.00 0.26 -18.52
CA GLY A 94 -17.54 0.97 -19.70
C GLY A 94 -18.27 2.27 -19.36
N ASP A 95 -18.55 3.07 -20.40
CA ASP A 95 -19.13 4.43 -20.24
C ASP A 95 -20.65 4.44 -20.02
N THR A 96 -21.35 3.39 -20.49
CA THR A 96 -22.80 3.27 -20.35
C THR A 96 -23.18 2.68 -18.98
N PRO A 97 -24.14 3.28 -18.26
CA PRO A 97 -24.73 2.66 -17.08
C PRO A 97 -25.18 1.24 -17.42
N SER A 98 -24.74 0.28 -16.62
CA SER A 98 -25.10 -1.12 -16.85
C SER A 98 -26.62 -1.28 -16.74
N ALA A 99 -27.23 -1.90 -17.76
CA ALA A 99 -28.66 -2.21 -17.72
C ALA A 99 -28.99 -3.26 -16.62
N THR A 100 -28.00 -4.05 -16.21
CA THR A 100 -28.08 -4.98 -15.07
C THR A 100 -27.40 -4.37 -13.84
N ARG A 101 -28.00 -4.53 -12.65
CA ARG A 101 -27.47 -4.01 -11.37
C ARG A 101 -26.05 -4.51 -11.12
N ASP A 102 -25.10 -3.57 -11.00
CA ASP A 102 -23.70 -3.86 -10.68
C ASP A 102 -23.47 -3.77 -9.17
N VAL A 103 -23.44 -4.93 -8.52
CA VAL A 103 -23.39 -5.08 -7.06
C VAL A 103 -21.96 -5.07 -6.51
N GLY A 104 -20.95 -5.16 -7.38
CA GLY A 104 -19.53 -5.25 -7.04
C GLY A 104 -18.69 -4.07 -7.52
N GLY A 105 -19.13 -3.34 -8.54
CA GLY A 105 -18.50 -2.10 -8.99
C GLY A 105 -19.19 -0.87 -8.42
N GLU A 106 -20.13 -0.31 -9.17
CA GLU A 106 -20.82 0.93 -8.78
C GLU A 106 -21.58 0.82 -7.46
N GLY A 107 -22.23 -0.32 -7.18
CA GLY A 107 -22.92 -0.56 -5.91
C GLY A 107 -22.01 -0.44 -4.68
N VAL A 108 -20.75 -0.88 -4.80
CA VAL A 108 -19.75 -0.73 -3.73
C VAL A 108 -19.32 0.72 -3.58
N GLN A 109 -19.11 1.44 -4.68
CA GLN A 109 -18.79 2.88 -4.63
C GLN A 109 -19.91 3.66 -3.90
N GLN A 110 -21.17 3.37 -4.20
CA GLN A 110 -22.34 3.97 -3.55
C GLN A 110 -22.48 3.59 -2.07
N ALA A 111 -22.14 2.35 -1.71
CA ALA A 111 -22.15 1.92 -0.30
C ALA A 111 -21.06 2.64 0.50
N LEU A 112 -19.85 2.76 -0.06
CA LEU A 112 -18.73 3.47 0.56
C LEU A 112 -19.00 4.97 0.74
N LEU A 113 -19.75 5.61 -0.17
CA LEU A 113 -20.15 7.01 -0.02
C LEU A 113 -20.83 7.28 1.33
N LYS A 114 -21.74 6.40 1.76
CA LYS A 114 -22.49 6.57 3.02
C LYS A 114 -21.56 6.74 4.23
N ILE A 115 -20.47 5.98 4.29
CA ILE A 115 -19.52 6.04 5.40
C ILE A 115 -18.48 7.15 5.22
N ILE A 116 -18.11 7.49 3.98
CA ILE A 116 -17.15 8.55 3.67
C ILE A 116 -17.73 9.94 3.96
N GLU A 117 -19.01 10.16 3.63
CA GLU A 117 -19.71 11.44 3.79
C GLU A 117 -19.91 11.85 5.25
N GLY A 118 -20.03 10.87 6.14
CA GLY A 118 -20.41 11.08 7.54
C GLY A 118 -21.81 10.54 7.80
N THR A 119 -21.87 9.42 8.49
CA THR A 119 -23.12 8.80 8.95
C THR A 119 -22.94 8.25 10.35
N ARG A 120 -24.07 7.95 11.01
CA ARG A 120 -24.08 7.15 12.23
C ARG A 120 -24.17 5.68 11.83
N ALA A 121 -23.01 5.05 11.69
CA ALA A 121 -22.93 3.62 11.36
C ALA A 121 -23.33 2.78 12.58
N ASN A 122 -24.27 1.85 12.39
CA ASN A 122 -24.67 0.89 13.42
C ASN A 122 -23.79 -0.36 13.29
N VAL A 123 -22.93 -0.60 14.27
CA VAL A 123 -22.01 -1.75 14.28
C VAL A 123 -22.26 -2.65 15.49
N THR A 124 -22.01 -3.95 15.34
CA THR A 124 -22.09 -4.88 16.47
C THR A 124 -20.74 -4.94 17.20
N PRO A 125 -20.67 -4.79 18.52
CA PRO A 125 -19.40 -4.74 19.24
C PRO A 125 -18.69 -6.12 19.33
N ARG A 126 -19.34 -7.24 19.00
CA ARG A 126 -18.72 -8.57 19.14
C ARG A 126 -19.00 -9.51 17.98
N GLY A 127 -18.64 -9.14 16.74
CA GLY A 127 -18.53 -10.05 15.58
C GLY A 127 -19.70 -11.05 15.40
N GLY A 128 -20.86 -10.76 15.96
CA GLY A 128 -21.93 -11.71 16.16
C GLY A 128 -22.77 -11.73 14.91
N LYS A 129 -23.21 -12.92 14.48
CA LYS A 129 -24.19 -13.02 13.39
C LYS A 129 -25.39 -12.14 13.75
N LYS A 130 -25.92 -11.39 12.76
CA LYS A 130 -27.06 -10.43 12.81
C LYS A 130 -28.39 -10.98 13.42
N TYR A 131 -28.39 -12.19 14.00
CA TYR A 131 -29.57 -12.94 14.45
C TYR A 131 -29.82 -12.94 15.97
N ASN A 132 -28.89 -12.46 16.79
CA ASN A 132 -29.16 -12.27 18.22
C ASN A 132 -29.39 -10.78 18.51
N GLN A 133 -30.23 -10.51 19.51
CA GLN A 133 -30.61 -9.21 20.07
C GLN A 133 -29.39 -8.51 20.70
N GLN A 134 -28.37 -8.23 19.89
CA GLN A 134 -27.16 -7.53 20.29
C GLN A 134 -27.42 -6.03 20.24
N GLU A 135 -27.00 -5.32 21.29
CA GLU A 135 -27.01 -3.86 21.29
C GLU A 135 -26.06 -3.35 20.20
N TYR A 136 -26.62 -2.60 19.24
CA TYR A 136 -25.82 -1.89 18.24
C TYR A 136 -25.10 -0.72 18.91
N VAL A 137 -23.84 -0.54 18.55
CA VAL A 137 -23.07 0.66 18.90
C VAL A 137 -23.12 1.60 17.70
N GLN A 138 -23.42 2.87 17.95
CA GLN A 138 -23.37 3.91 16.93
C GLN A 138 -22.00 4.56 16.90
N VAL A 139 -21.36 4.54 15.73
CA VAL A 139 -20.09 5.23 15.49
C VAL A 139 -20.32 6.31 14.44
N ASP A 140 -19.93 7.55 14.76
CA ASP A 140 -19.99 8.68 13.84
C ASP A 140 -18.76 8.68 12.92
N THR A 141 -18.96 8.62 11.61
CA THR A 141 -17.89 8.57 10.61
C THR A 141 -17.44 9.94 10.10
N THR A 142 -18.05 11.03 10.58
CA THR A 142 -17.79 12.41 10.11
C THR A 142 -16.32 12.78 10.23
N ASN A 143 -15.64 12.38 11.31
CA ASN A 143 -14.24 12.73 11.59
C ASN A 143 -13.24 11.59 11.33
N ILE A 144 -13.70 10.46 10.78
CA ILE A 144 -12.83 9.36 10.37
C ILE A 144 -12.18 9.75 9.03
N LEU A 145 -10.84 9.73 8.98
CA LEU A 145 -10.11 9.99 7.73
C LEU A 145 -10.15 8.75 6.85
N PHE A 146 -10.65 8.89 5.62
CA PHE A 146 -10.57 7.84 4.61
C PHE A 146 -9.40 8.09 3.66
N ILE A 147 -8.60 7.05 3.46
CA ILE A 147 -7.51 7.01 2.49
C ILE A 147 -7.80 5.86 1.52
N CYS A 148 -8.18 6.18 0.29
CA CYS A 148 -8.44 5.21 -0.76
C CYS A 148 -7.19 5.02 -1.60
N GLY A 149 -6.74 3.77 -1.78
CA GLY A 149 -5.57 3.42 -2.56
C GLY A 149 -5.94 2.61 -3.80
N GLY A 150 -5.31 2.90 -4.92
CA GLY A 150 -5.48 2.13 -6.15
C GLY A 150 -4.24 2.20 -7.03
N ALA A 151 -4.08 1.21 -7.91
CA ALA A 151 -3.02 1.21 -8.89
C ALA A 151 -3.42 1.89 -10.21
N PHE A 152 -4.72 1.90 -10.52
CA PHE A 152 -5.30 2.58 -11.70
C PHE A 152 -4.58 2.23 -13.01
N HIS A 153 -4.34 0.93 -13.23
CA HIS A 153 -3.65 0.45 -14.43
C HIS A 153 -4.39 0.91 -15.70
N GLY A 154 -3.69 1.60 -16.60
CA GLY A 154 -4.25 2.10 -17.87
C GLY A 154 -4.84 3.52 -17.80
N ILE A 155 -4.87 4.16 -16.62
CA ILE A 155 -5.29 5.56 -16.50
C ILE A 155 -4.33 6.51 -17.23
N ASP A 156 -3.05 6.13 -17.35
CA ASP A 156 -2.05 6.85 -18.11
C ASP A 156 -2.47 7.02 -19.58
N GLY A 157 -3.12 6.03 -20.18
CA GLY A 157 -3.67 6.13 -21.54
C GLY A 157 -4.84 7.12 -21.66
N ILE A 158 -5.65 7.27 -20.61
CA ILE A 158 -6.73 8.27 -20.54
C ILE A 158 -6.11 9.67 -20.45
N ILE A 159 -5.16 9.84 -19.53
CA ILE A 159 -4.43 11.09 -19.31
C ILE A 159 -3.70 11.53 -20.59
N LYS A 160 -2.94 10.62 -21.23
CA LYS A 160 -2.23 10.87 -22.50
C LYS A 160 -3.15 11.42 -23.60
N ARG A 161 -4.34 10.82 -23.75
CA ARG A 161 -5.33 11.28 -24.73
C ARG A 161 -5.84 12.69 -24.41
N ARG A 162 -6.07 13.01 -23.14
CA ARG A 162 -6.50 14.35 -22.71
C ARG A 162 -5.39 15.39 -22.93
N VAL A 163 -4.15 15.10 -22.53
CA VAL A 163 -3.02 16.05 -22.67
C VAL A 163 -2.52 16.19 -24.12
N GLY A 164 -3.12 15.47 -25.06
CA GLY A 164 -2.86 15.61 -26.50
C GLY A 164 -1.66 14.84 -27.01
N GLU A 165 -1.19 13.81 -26.30
CA GLU A 165 -0.21 12.85 -26.83
C GLU A 165 -0.93 11.93 -27.85
N LYS A 166 -1.10 12.43 -29.08
CA LYS A 166 -1.70 11.67 -30.18
C LYS A 166 -0.71 10.67 -30.78
N GLY A 167 -1.07 9.39 -30.76
CA GLY A 167 -0.43 8.35 -31.54
C GLY A 167 -0.87 8.37 -33.02
N LEU A 168 0.13 8.27 -33.91
CA LEU A 168 0.08 7.88 -35.33
C LEU A 168 -1.23 8.15 -36.11
N GLY A 169 -1.28 9.31 -36.76
CA GLY A 169 -2.21 9.60 -37.87
C GLY A 169 -1.45 10.24 -39.04
N PHE A 170 -1.85 9.94 -40.28
CA PHE A 170 -1.29 10.49 -41.52
C PHE A 170 -1.43 12.04 -41.54
N GLY A 171 -0.48 12.76 -40.93
CA GLY A 171 -0.49 14.22 -40.80
C GLY A 171 -0.27 14.75 -39.37
N ALA A 172 -0.16 13.89 -38.35
CA ALA A 172 0.19 14.33 -37.01
C ALA A 172 1.66 14.78 -36.96
N ARG A 173 1.92 16.03 -36.53
CA ARG A 173 3.28 16.44 -36.16
C ARG A 173 3.73 15.53 -35.02
N ILE A 174 4.68 14.64 -35.31
CA ILE A 174 5.37 13.85 -34.29
C ILE A 174 6.23 14.85 -33.52
N THR A 175 5.66 15.47 -32.51
CA THR A 175 6.46 16.11 -31.48
C THR A 175 7.23 15.00 -30.80
N HIS A 176 8.54 14.96 -31.01
CA HIS A 176 9.50 14.30 -30.13
C HIS A 176 9.40 14.96 -28.74
N ARG A 177 8.32 14.67 -28.01
CA ARG A 177 8.29 14.87 -26.56
C ARG A 177 8.87 13.60 -25.99
N GLU A 178 9.90 13.75 -25.16
CA GLU A 178 10.40 12.66 -24.33
C GLU A 178 9.21 11.91 -23.74
N GLU A 179 9.17 10.58 -23.90
CA GLU A 179 8.09 9.76 -23.36
C GLU A 179 8.03 10.01 -21.86
N ARG A 180 6.97 10.70 -21.41
CA ARG A 180 6.75 10.96 -19.99
C ARG A 180 6.64 9.64 -19.26
N SER A 181 7.28 9.56 -18.10
CA SER A 181 7.13 8.41 -17.21
C SER A 181 5.69 8.29 -16.72
N VAL A 182 5.29 7.08 -16.32
CA VAL A 182 3.95 6.84 -15.75
C VAL A 182 3.69 7.76 -14.56
N GLY A 183 4.67 7.95 -13.67
CA GLY A 183 4.56 8.85 -12.52
C GLY A 183 4.29 10.31 -12.90
N GLU A 184 4.95 10.83 -13.93
CA GLU A 184 4.71 12.20 -14.42
C GLU A 184 3.31 12.38 -15.01
N LEU A 185 2.79 11.35 -15.68
CA LEU A 185 1.42 11.36 -16.18
C LEU A 185 0.41 11.28 -15.03
N LEU A 186 0.63 10.39 -14.06
CA LEU A 186 -0.21 10.28 -12.87
C LEU A 186 -0.29 11.62 -12.11
N ALA A 187 0.81 12.35 -12.01
CA ALA A 187 0.84 13.69 -11.39
C ALA A 187 -0.04 14.74 -12.08
N MET A 188 -0.47 14.48 -13.34
CA MET A 188 -1.40 15.32 -14.09
C MET A 188 -2.84 14.81 -14.02
N ALA A 189 -3.13 13.76 -13.25
CA ALA A 189 -4.48 13.21 -13.15
C ALA A 189 -5.48 14.26 -12.64
N GLU A 190 -6.63 14.36 -13.32
CA GLU A 190 -7.77 15.18 -12.87
C GLU A 190 -8.99 14.28 -12.63
N PRO A 191 -10.03 14.76 -11.93
CA PRO A 191 -11.26 14.02 -11.70
C PRO A 191 -11.90 13.46 -12.99
N GLU A 192 -11.80 14.17 -14.12
CA GLU A 192 -12.34 13.70 -15.39
C GLU A 192 -11.68 12.40 -15.88
N ASP A 193 -10.38 12.21 -15.61
CA ASP A 193 -9.68 10.98 -15.97
C ASP A 193 -10.20 9.79 -15.15
N LEU A 194 -10.47 10.01 -13.86
CA LEU A 194 -11.00 9.00 -12.94
C LEU A 194 -12.45 8.64 -13.29
N MET A 195 -13.25 9.62 -13.73
CA MET A 195 -14.60 9.38 -14.23
C MET A 195 -14.60 8.55 -15.51
N LYS A 196 -13.71 8.88 -16.47
CA LYS A 196 -13.49 8.08 -17.68
C LYS A 196 -12.93 6.69 -17.38
N PHE A 197 -12.16 6.55 -16.30
CA PHE A 197 -11.66 5.26 -15.84
C PHE A 197 -12.79 4.37 -15.30
N GLY A 198 -13.84 4.97 -14.76
CA GLY A 198 -15.04 4.26 -14.29
C GLY A 198 -15.44 4.54 -12.83
N MET A 199 -14.86 5.57 -12.22
CA MET A 199 -15.29 6.03 -10.89
C MET A 199 -16.51 6.95 -11.03
N ILE A 200 -17.47 6.87 -10.12
CA ILE A 200 -18.64 7.75 -10.15
C ILE A 200 -18.27 9.17 -9.68
N PRO A 201 -18.87 10.23 -10.25
CA PRO A 201 -18.56 11.62 -9.90
C PRO A 201 -18.73 11.91 -8.40
N GLU A 202 -19.77 11.35 -7.78
CA GLU A 202 -20.09 11.53 -6.37
C GLU A 202 -18.96 11.01 -5.48
N PHE A 203 -18.42 9.83 -5.81
CA PHE A 203 -17.34 9.20 -5.07
C PHE A 203 -16.03 9.98 -5.18
N ILE A 204 -15.67 10.43 -6.40
CA ILE A 204 -14.49 11.28 -6.61
C ILE A 204 -14.64 12.64 -5.93
N GLY A 205 -15.85 13.20 -5.90
CA GLY A 205 -16.15 14.44 -5.19
C GLY A 205 -15.88 14.37 -3.68
N ARG A 206 -15.90 13.17 -3.09
CA ARG A 206 -15.56 12.95 -1.66
C ARG A 206 -14.08 12.64 -1.41
N LEU A 207 -13.26 12.57 -2.46
CA LEU A 207 -11.81 12.33 -2.41
C LEU A 207 -11.03 13.50 -3.04
N PRO A 208 -11.14 14.73 -2.48
CA PRO A 208 -10.58 15.93 -3.10
C PRO A 208 -9.04 15.96 -3.12
N MET A 209 -8.37 15.21 -2.23
CA MET A 209 -6.91 15.19 -2.15
C MET A 209 -6.36 14.00 -2.93
N VAL A 210 -5.90 14.25 -4.16
CA VAL A 210 -5.22 13.22 -4.96
C VAL A 210 -3.71 13.33 -4.73
N ALA A 211 -3.08 12.25 -4.29
CA ALA A 211 -1.64 12.13 -4.15
C ALA A 211 -1.12 10.95 -4.97
N THR A 212 -0.05 11.18 -5.71
CA THR A 212 0.51 10.22 -6.64
C THR A 212 1.84 9.66 -6.14
N LEU A 213 2.06 8.37 -6.34
CA LEU A 213 3.32 7.70 -6.03
C LEU A 213 4.01 7.29 -7.33
N ASN A 214 5.32 7.50 -7.38
CA ASN A 214 6.16 7.09 -8.49
C ASN A 214 6.56 5.62 -8.37
N ASP A 215 7.02 5.06 -9.49
CA ASP A 215 7.72 3.77 -9.50
C ASP A 215 9.00 3.84 -8.66
N LEU A 216 9.29 2.73 -7.98
CA LEU A 216 10.52 2.59 -7.20
C LEU A 216 11.70 2.34 -8.14
N LYS A 217 12.74 3.17 -8.02
CA LYS A 217 14.01 2.98 -8.71
C LYS A 217 14.89 1.99 -7.97
N GLU A 218 15.97 1.54 -8.62
CA GLU A 218 16.94 0.62 -8.02
C GLU A 218 17.49 1.15 -6.69
N ASP A 219 17.86 2.44 -6.64
CA ASP A 219 18.38 3.06 -5.42
C ASP A 219 17.32 3.12 -4.30
N ASP A 220 16.04 3.33 -4.64
CA ASP A 220 14.94 3.32 -3.66
C ASP A 220 14.78 1.93 -3.03
N LEU A 221 14.89 0.86 -3.83
CA LEU A 221 14.84 -0.52 -3.35
C LEU A 221 16.03 -0.86 -2.44
N VAL A 222 17.23 -0.38 -2.78
CA VAL A 222 18.41 -0.52 -1.91
C VAL A 222 18.22 0.22 -0.58
N ILE A 223 17.63 1.41 -0.60
CA ILE A 223 17.26 2.13 0.63
C ILE A 223 16.26 1.30 1.44
N ILE A 224 15.21 0.77 0.82
CA ILE A 224 14.20 -0.07 1.48
C ILE A 224 14.83 -1.33 2.12
N LEU A 225 15.81 -1.94 1.45
CA LEU A 225 16.53 -3.12 1.95
C LEU A 225 17.37 -2.83 3.20
N THR A 226 17.83 -1.59 3.40
CA THR A 226 18.90 -1.27 4.36
C THR A 226 18.54 -0.25 5.43
N GLN A 227 17.80 0.81 5.10
CA GLN A 227 17.62 1.96 5.99
C GLN A 227 16.47 1.84 6.99
N PRO A 228 15.26 1.38 6.63
CA PRO A 228 14.13 1.30 7.56
C PRO A 228 14.48 0.57 8.86
N LYS A 229 13.78 0.89 9.95
CA LYS A 229 13.98 0.18 11.24
C LYS A 229 13.78 -1.33 11.08
N ASN A 230 12.79 -1.72 10.29
CA ASN A 230 12.44 -3.11 10.01
C ASN A 230 12.94 -3.56 8.62
N ALA A 231 14.08 -3.05 8.15
CA ALA A 231 14.64 -3.43 6.85
C ALA A 231 15.06 -4.91 6.80
N LEU A 232 14.91 -5.57 5.65
CA LEU A 232 15.18 -7.01 5.49
C LEU A 232 16.63 -7.36 5.87
N VAL A 233 17.61 -6.56 5.44
CA VAL A 233 19.02 -6.78 5.80
C VAL A 233 19.21 -6.81 7.32
N LYS A 234 18.58 -5.88 8.05
CA LYS A 234 18.66 -5.84 9.52
C LYS A 234 18.00 -7.06 10.17
N GLN A 235 16.89 -7.56 9.60
CA GLN A 235 16.22 -8.76 10.09
C GLN A 235 17.14 -9.99 9.99
N TYR A 236 17.74 -10.23 8.81
CA TYR A 236 18.68 -11.35 8.63
C TYR A 236 19.97 -11.19 9.43
N GLN A 237 20.50 -9.97 9.54
CA GLN A 237 21.64 -9.70 10.41
C GLN A 237 21.34 -10.07 11.85
N LYS A 238 20.15 -9.72 12.35
CA LYS A 238 19.77 -10.06 13.71
C LYS A 238 19.60 -11.56 13.92
N LEU A 239 19.08 -12.27 12.91
CA LEU A 239 18.97 -13.74 12.96
C LEU A 239 20.34 -14.42 13.07
N PHE A 240 21.31 -14.00 12.26
CA PHE A 240 22.68 -14.56 12.31
C PHE A 240 23.43 -14.16 13.59
N GLU A 241 23.14 -12.99 14.15
CA GLU A 241 23.72 -12.55 15.43
C GLU A 241 23.33 -13.48 16.59
N ILE A 242 22.14 -14.08 16.57
CA ILE A 242 21.71 -15.09 17.56
C ILE A 242 22.64 -16.30 17.53
N GLU A 243 23.06 -16.71 16.34
CA GLU A 243 24.04 -17.78 16.10
C GLU A 243 25.50 -17.30 16.23
N LYS A 244 25.72 -16.07 16.71
CA LYS A 244 27.03 -15.42 16.87
C LYS A 244 27.83 -15.28 15.58
N VAL A 245 27.16 -15.29 14.43
CA VAL A 245 27.76 -15.06 13.11
C VAL A 245 27.48 -13.63 12.65
N LYS A 246 28.52 -12.91 12.23
CA LYS A 246 28.35 -11.59 11.63
C LYS A 246 27.93 -11.72 10.16
N LEU A 247 26.73 -11.27 9.80
CA LEU A 247 26.26 -11.25 8.42
C LEU A 247 26.49 -9.87 7.77
N THR A 248 27.08 -9.86 6.56
CA THR A 248 27.28 -8.63 5.77
C THR A 248 26.83 -8.83 4.32
N PHE A 249 26.36 -7.75 3.70
CA PHE A 249 25.99 -7.71 2.29
C PHE A 249 26.90 -6.72 1.57
N SER A 250 27.44 -7.10 0.41
CA SER A 250 28.15 -6.16 -0.46
C SER A 250 27.17 -5.18 -1.13
N LYS A 251 27.67 -4.03 -1.61
CA LYS A 251 26.81 -3.06 -2.30
C LYS A 251 26.23 -3.65 -3.59
N GLU A 252 27.02 -4.48 -4.25
CA GLU A 252 26.70 -5.15 -5.50
C GLU A 252 25.61 -6.21 -5.28
N SER A 253 25.63 -6.94 -4.16
CA SER A 253 24.56 -7.89 -3.83
C SER A 253 23.23 -7.20 -3.56
N LEU A 254 23.24 -6.07 -2.83
CA LEU A 254 22.02 -5.27 -2.61
C LEU A 254 21.43 -4.75 -3.93
N ARG A 255 22.28 -4.24 -4.83
CA ARG A 255 21.88 -3.81 -6.17
C ARG A 255 21.38 -4.96 -7.04
N ALA A 256 22.00 -6.14 -6.94
CA ALA A 256 21.53 -7.33 -7.65
C ALA A 256 20.12 -7.74 -7.20
N ILE A 257 19.84 -7.72 -5.89
CA ILE A 257 18.50 -7.99 -5.35
C ILE A 257 17.49 -6.96 -5.86
N ALA A 258 17.85 -5.67 -5.85
CA ALA A 258 16.99 -4.60 -6.36
C ALA A 258 16.68 -4.77 -7.86
N ARG A 259 17.70 -5.02 -8.70
CA ARG A 259 17.52 -5.25 -10.15
C ARG A 259 16.64 -6.46 -10.43
N GLU A 260 16.81 -7.55 -9.68
CA GLU A 260 15.98 -8.76 -9.83
C GLU A 260 14.52 -8.50 -9.43
N ALA A 261 14.27 -7.69 -8.40
CA ALA A 261 12.92 -7.30 -7.99
C ALA A 261 12.21 -6.43 -9.05
N MET A 262 12.94 -5.50 -9.66
CA MET A 262 12.46 -4.69 -10.78
C MET A 262 12.14 -5.55 -12.00
N ARG A 263 13.03 -6.50 -12.35
CA ARG A 263 12.83 -7.42 -13.48
C ARG A 263 11.54 -8.25 -13.34
N ARG A 264 11.15 -8.58 -12.11
CA ARG A 264 9.92 -9.33 -11.81
C ARG A 264 8.66 -8.46 -11.73
N ASN A 265 8.74 -7.14 -11.96
CA ASN A 265 7.63 -6.17 -11.84
C ASN A 265 6.85 -6.26 -10.51
N SER A 266 7.56 -6.61 -9.43
CA SER A 266 6.96 -6.83 -8.10
C SER A 266 7.27 -5.72 -7.10
N GLY A 267 8.09 -4.72 -7.50
CA GLY A 267 8.50 -3.60 -6.67
C GLY A 267 9.11 -4.06 -5.34
N ALA A 268 8.84 -3.33 -4.26
CA ALA A 268 9.35 -3.68 -2.93
C ALA A 268 8.77 -5.01 -2.39
N ARG A 269 7.61 -5.47 -2.87
CA ARG A 269 7.00 -6.74 -2.41
C ARG A 269 7.84 -7.95 -2.79
N GLY A 270 8.55 -7.90 -3.92
CA GLY A 270 9.41 -8.99 -4.39
C GLY A 270 10.73 -9.16 -3.64
N LEU A 271 11.19 -8.12 -2.93
CA LEU A 271 12.49 -8.12 -2.25
C LEU A 271 12.62 -9.26 -1.23
N ARG A 272 11.54 -9.55 -0.50
CA ARG A 272 11.52 -10.64 0.49
C ARG A 272 11.71 -12.00 -0.17
N ALA A 273 10.96 -12.28 -1.24
CA ALA A 273 11.04 -13.57 -1.93
C ALA A 273 12.44 -13.82 -2.51
N ILE A 274 13.06 -12.80 -3.10
CA ILE A 274 14.43 -12.90 -3.65
C ILE A 274 15.45 -13.13 -2.52
N MET A 275 15.29 -12.46 -1.39
CA MET A 275 16.19 -12.62 -0.26
C MET A 275 16.00 -13.98 0.44
N GLU A 276 14.77 -14.47 0.57
CA GLU A 276 14.48 -15.80 1.13
C GLU A 276 15.10 -16.91 0.27
N ASP A 277 14.95 -16.82 -1.05
CA ASP A 277 15.52 -17.77 -2.00
C ASP A 277 17.06 -17.80 -1.93
N ALA A 278 17.71 -16.62 -1.96
CA ALA A 278 19.17 -16.51 -1.89
C ALA A 278 19.74 -16.92 -0.51
N MET A 279 18.98 -16.72 0.57
CA MET A 279 19.45 -17.00 1.92
C MET A 279 19.13 -18.42 2.39
N LEU A 280 18.32 -19.19 1.67
CA LEU A 280 17.85 -20.52 2.11
C LEU A 280 19.01 -21.46 2.43
N GLU A 281 19.92 -21.66 1.47
CA GLU A 281 21.10 -22.52 1.67
C GLU A 281 22.05 -21.96 2.72
N VAL A 282 22.23 -20.63 2.75
CA VAL A 282 23.09 -19.96 3.73
C VAL A 282 22.58 -20.17 5.16
N MET A 283 21.28 -20.08 5.37
CA MET A 283 20.64 -20.33 6.66
C MET A 283 20.65 -21.80 7.05
N TYR A 284 20.64 -22.71 6.08
CA TYR A 284 20.73 -24.15 6.34
C TYR A 284 22.15 -24.59 6.70
N ASP A 285 23.18 -24.02 6.06
CA ASP A 285 24.55 -24.47 6.22
C ASP A 285 25.31 -23.74 7.34
N VAL A 286 25.25 -22.41 7.34
CA VAL A 286 26.19 -21.58 8.13
C VAL A 286 26.06 -21.79 9.64
N PRO A 287 24.85 -21.86 10.24
CA PRO A 287 24.71 -22.09 11.68
C PRO A 287 25.28 -23.42 12.17
N PHE A 288 25.37 -24.44 11.31
CA PHE A 288 25.87 -25.77 11.69
C PHE A 288 27.37 -25.96 11.44
N ARG A 289 28.04 -24.96 10.86
CA ARG A 289 29.50 -25.00 10.64
C ARG A 289 30.23 -24.43 11.85
N GLU A 290 31.06 -25.25 12.48
CA GLU A 290 31.89 -24.82 13.60
C GLU A 290 32.95 -23.78 13.18
N GLY A 291 33.13 -22.75 14.00
CA GLY A 291 34.18 -21.75 13.82
C GLY A 291 33.88 -20.66 12.78
N VAL A 292 32.66 -20.55 12.26
CA VAL A 292 32.28 -19.44 11.39
C VAL A 292 32.13 -18.15 12.20
N LYS A 293 32.87 -17.11 11.81
CA LYS A 293 32.81 -15.79 12.46
C LYS A 293 32.02 -14.77 11.65
N GLU A 294 32.20 -14.78 10.33
CA GLU A 294 31.55 -13.81 9.44
C GLU A 294 31.12 -14.48 8.13
N CYS A 295 29.92 -14.14 7.68
CA CYS A 295 29.32 -14.55 6.42
C CYS A 295 29.06 -13.30 5.57
N LYS A 296 29.59 -13.27 4.35
CA LYS A 296 29.45 -12.15 3.42
C LYS A 296 28.73 -12.58 2.15
N ILE A 297 27.61 -11.92 1.89
CA ILE A 297 26.75 -12.13 0.71
C ILE A 297 27.22 -11.21 -0.43
N THR A 298 27.66 -11.81 -1.53
CA THR A 298 28.13 -11.14 -2.75
C THR A 298 27.11 -11.23 -3.88
N GLU A 299 27.32 -10.51 -4.98
CA GLU A 299 26.42 -10.51 -6.14
C GLU A 299 26.19 -11.91 -6.73
N ASN A 300 27.22 -12.76 -6.75
CA ASN A 300 27.10 -14.12 -7.29
C ASN A 300 26.19 -15.01 -6.44
N VAL A 301 26.08 -14.77 -5.13
CA VAL A 301 25.13 -15.50 -4.26
C VAL A 301 23.70 -15.23 -4.73
N ILE A 302 23.42 -13.98 -5.14
CA ILE A 302 22.09 -13.55 -5.58
C ILE A 302 21.79 -13.99 -7.01
N THR A 303 22.78 -13.88 -7.91
CA THR A 303 22.56 -14.05 -9.37
C THR A 303 22.83 -15.46 -9.88
N LYS A 304 23.71 -16.21 -9.20
CA LYS A 304 24.19 -17.53 -9.63
C LYS A 304 24.00 -18.62 -8.59
N HIS A 305 23.47 -18.30 -7.41
CA HIS A 305 23.37 -19.22 -6.27
C HIS A 305 24.74 -19.81 -5.88
N GLU A 306 25.82 -19.02 -6.02
CA GLU A 306 27.13 -19.42 -5.51
C GLU A 306 27.15 -19.37 -3.97
N PRO A 307 27.99 -20.20 -3.31
CA PRO A 307 28.11 -20.16 -1.85
C PRO A 307 28.65 -18.80 -1.36
N PRO A 308 28.26 -18.36 -0.15
CA PRO A 308 28.71 -17.09 0.40
C PRO A 308 30.19 -17.13 0.79
N GLN A 309 30.80 -15.95 0.95
CA GLN A 309 32.15 -15.85 1.48
C GLN A 309 32.12 -16.02 3.00
N ILE A 310 32.78 -17.06 3.51
CA ILE A 310 32.83 -17.40 4.93
C ILE A 310 34.22 -17.10 5.48
N ILE A 311 34.28 -16.41 6.61
CA ILE A 311 35.50 -16.15 7.37
C ILE A 311 35.44 -16.96 8.65
N MET A 312 36.41 -17.86 8.81
CA MET A 312 36.54 -18.73 10.00
C MET A 312 37.38 -18.05 11.08
N GLU A 313 37.14 -18.42 12.33
CA GLU A 313 37.97 -18.04 13.46
C GLU A 313 39.37 -18.66 13.32
N LYS A 314 40.43 -17.84 13.40
CA LYS A 314 41.80 -18.36 13.42
C LYS A 314 41.99 -19.11 14.73
N MET A 315 42.08 -20.45 14.68
CA MET A 315 42.61 -21.21 15.80
C MET A 315 44.08 -20.79 16.02
N GLU A 316 44.35 -20.08 17.11
CA GLU A 316 45.72 -19.91 17.59
C GLU A 316 46.28 -21.31 17.87
N LYS A 317 47.27 -21.73 17.07
CA LYS A 317 48.10 -22.88 17.40
C LYS A 317 48.80 -22.55 18.72
N LYS A 318 48.30 -23.08 19.83
CA LYS A 318 49.09 -23.21 21.07
C LYS A 318 50.33 -24.00 20.70
N THR A 319 51.43 -23.28 20.54
CA THR A 319 52.75 -23.87 20.36
C THR A 319 53.14 -24.34 21.76
N ALA A 320 53.13 -25.66 21.96
CA ALA A 320 53.64 -26.29 23.16
C ALA A 320 55.17 -26.30 23.15
#